data_AF-A0A963QS92-F1
#
_entry.id   AF-A0A963QS92-F1
#
_cell.length_a   1.000
_cell.length_b   1.000
_cell.length_c   1.000
_cell.angle_alpha   90.00
_cell.angle_beta   90.00
_cell.angle_gamma   90.00
#
_symmetry.space_group_name_H-M   'P 1'
#
loop_
_entity.id
_entity.type
_entity.pdbx_description
1 polymer ?
#
loop_
_entity_poly.entity_id
_entity_poly.type
_entity_poly.pdbx_seq_one_letter_code
_entity_poly.pdbx_strand_id
1 'polypeptide(L)'
;MLDGQHEALTQAAISKALEGDTAALRLCLDRIAPPRKDAPVSFELPPIKSVADAVEASSALLAAVADGDVTPDEAGRVMALLTSHKAMVETGDLEVRITALENKAR
;
A
#
# COMPACT_ATOMS: atom_id res chain seq x y z
N MET A 1 5.40 27.75 7.30
CA MET A 1 6.48 26.73 7.37
C MET A 1 7.70 27.44 7.89
N LEU A 2 8.45 26.85 8.84
CA LEU A 2 9.43 27.54 9.70
C LEU A 2 10.29 28.55 8.92
N ASP A 3 10.27 29.82 9.34
CA ASP A 3 10.83 30.97 8.57
C ASP A 3 12.36 30.91 8.40
N GLY A 4 12.86 30.01 7.54
CA GLY A 4 14.29 29.79 7.31
C GLY A 4 15.04 29.11 8.47
N GLN A 5 14.39 28.89 9.62
CA GLN A 5 15.03 28.33 10.82
C GLN A 5 15.30 26.82 10.77
N HIS A 6 14.93 26.15 9.67
CA HIS A 6 15.06 24.70 9.53
C HIS A 6 16.48 24.20 9.78
N GLU A 7 17.49 24.89 9.24
CA GLU A 7 18.89 24.50 9.35
C GLU A 7 19.41 24.67 10.79
N ALA A 8 19.11 25.82 11.43
CA ALA A 8 19.47 26.08 12.81
C ALA A 8 18.83 25.08 13.79
N LEU A 9 17.55 24.77 13.59
CA LEU A 9 16.84 23.77 14.41
C LEU A 9 17.39 22.36 14.19
N THR A 10 17.75 22.01 12.95
CA THR A 10 18.35 20.72 12.63
C THR A 10 19.70 20.57 13.31
N GLN A 11 20.56 21.59 13.24
CA GLN A 11 21.88 21.57 13.86
C GLN A 11 21.78 21.48 15.39
N ALA A 12 20.85 22.23 16.00
CA ALA A 12 20.60 22.16 17.44
C ALA A 12 20.12 20.76 17.89
N ALA A 13 19.25 20.11 17.11
CA ALA A 13 18.79 18.75 17.40
C ALA A 13 19.94 17.74 17.30
N ILE A 14 20.81 17.86 16.28
CA ILE A 14 21.99 16.99 16.12
C ILE A 14 22.95 17.15 17.31
N SER A 15 23.28 18.38 17.71
CA SER A 15 24.19 18.60 18.85
C SER A 15 23.65 17.97 20.14
N LYS A 16 22.36 18.19 20.45
CA LYS A 16 21.71 17.56 21.61
C LYS A 16 21.72 16.03 21.54
N ALA A 17 21.48 15.47 20.37
CA ALA A 17 21.54 14.02 20.17
C ALA A 17 22.95 13.47 20.45
N LEU A 18 24.00 14.15 19.97
CA LEU A 18 25.39 13.77 20.21
C LEU A 18 25.81 13.91 21.68
N GLU A 19 25.19 14.83 22.43
CA GLU A 19 25.36 14.98 23.89
C GLU A 19 24.60 13.92 24.71
N GLY A 20 23.83 13.04 24.06
CA GLY A 20 23.12 11.93 24.69
C GLY A 20 21.65 12.20 25.02
N ASP A 21 21.06 13.28 24.51
CA ASP A 21 19.61 13.49 24.58
C ASP A 21 18.88 12.40 23.79
N THR A 22 18.25 11.47 24.50
CA THR A 22 17.55 10.33 23.90
C THR A 22 16.36 10.74 23.01
N ALA A 23 15.72 11.88 23.29
CA ALA A 23 14.62 12.37 22.47
C ALA A 23 15.12 12.94 21.16
N ALA A 24 16.22 13.70 21.19
CA ALA A 24 16.90 14.19 20.00
C ALA A 24 17.47 13.05 19.16
N LEU A 25 18.09 12.05 19.80
CA LEU A 25 18.58 10.82 19.14
C LEU A 25 17.45 10.09 18.41
N ARG A 26 16.31 9.87 19.06
CA ARG A 26 15.15 9.22 18.45
C ARG A 26 14.65 9.99 17.23
N LEU A 27 14.54 11.31 17.31
CA LEU A 27 14.12 12.16 16.20
C LEU A 27 15.09 12.08 15.01
N CYS A 28 16.40 12.11 15.27
CA CYS A 28 17.42 11.94 14.23
C CYS A 28 17.35 10.54 13.60
N LEU A 29 17.20 9.48 14.41
CA LEU A 29 17.12 8.10 13.93
C LEU A 29 15.86 7.85 13.11
N ASP A 30 14.70 8.37 13.52
CA ASP A 30 13.44 8.29 12.77
C ASP A 30 13.57 8.94 11.37
N ARG A 31 14.50 9.90 11.19
CA ARG A 31 14.76 10.56 9.91
C ARG A 31 15.84 9.89 9.05
N ILE A 32 16.89 9.36 9.68
CA ILE A 32 18.05 8.72 9.03
C ILE A 32 17.74 7.27 8.65
N ALA A 33 17.10 6.54 9.56
CA ALA A 33 16.72 5.14 9.40
C ALA A 33 15.22 4.98 9.76
N PRO A 34 14.32 5.61 8.99
CA PRO A 34 12.89 5.46 9.24
C PRO A 34 12.53 3.97 9.18
N PRO A 35 11.62 3.49 10.05
CA PRO A 35 11.08 2.15 9.90
C PRO A 35 10.54 2.00 8.48
N ARG A 36 10.93 0.93 7.77
CA ARG A 36 10.48 0.66 6.41
C ARG A 36 8.96 0.54 6.42
N LYS A 37 8.27 1.60 5.99
CA LYS A 37 6.80 1.60 5.88
C LYS A 37 6.31 0.83 4.66
N ASP A 38 7.09 0.88 3.57
CA ASP A 38 6.77 0.24 2.31
C ASP A 38 7.90 -0.71 1.91
N ALA A 39 7.87 -1.93 2.45
CA ALA A 39 8.62 -3.03 1.85
C ALA A 39 7.80 -3.60 0.67
N PRO A 40 8.43 -3.97 -0.46
CA PRO A 40 7.74 -4.68 -1.52
C PRO A 40 7.14 -5.98 -0.97
N VAL A 41 5.86 -6.22 -1.23
CA VAL A 41 5.22 -7.50 -0.89
C VAL A 41 5.62 -8.52 -1.96
N SER A 42 6.30 -9.58 -1.54
CA SER A 42 6.67 -10.69 -2.43
C SER A 42 5.51 -11.66 -2.55
N PHE A 43 4.54 -11.33 -3.39
CA PHE A 43 3.36 -12.16 -3.64
C PHE A 43 3.11 -12.26 -5.15
N GLU A 44 3.06 -13.48 -5.68
CA GLU A 44 2.66 -13.72 -7.07
C GLU A 44 1.14 -13.55 -7.21
N LEU A 45 0.73 -12.35 -7.61
CA LEU A 45 -0.68 -12.02 -7.82
C LEU A 45 -1.20 -12.66 -9.13
N PRO A 46 -2.24 -13.52 -9.09
CA PRO A 46 -2.86 -14.05 -10.28
C PRO A 46 -3.48 -12.93 -11.14
N PRO A 47 -3.60 -13.11 -12.48
CA PRO A 47 -4.23 -12.12 -13.34
C PRO A 47 -5.72 -11.97 -13.01
N ILE A 48 -6.20 -10.74 -12.87
CA ILE A 48 -7.60 -10.45 -12.54
C ILE A 48 -8.31 -9.87 -13.76
N LYS A 49 -9.08 -10.71 -14.45
CA LYS A 49 -9.92 -10.35 -15.59
C LYS A 49 -11.40 -10.47 -15.29
N SER A 50 -11.76 -11.11 -14.18
CA SER A 50 -13.14 -11.33 -13.77
C SER A 50 -13.28 -11.25 -12.24
N VAL A 51 -14.53 -11.21 -11.78
CA VAL A 51 -14.84 -11.32 -10.35
C VAL A 51 -14.40 -12.67 -9.77
N ALA A 52 -14.47 -13.74 -10.55
CA ALA A 52 -14.04 -15.06 -10.11
C ALA A 52 -12.52 -15.08 -9.87
N ASP A 53 -11.75 -14.45 -10.76
CA ASP A 53 -10.30 -14.33 -10.64
C ASP A 53 -9.92 -13.52 -9.39
N ALA A 54 -10.71 -12.49 -9.05
CA ALA A 54 -10.49 -11.73 -7.82
C ALA A 54 -10.72 -12.58 -6.56
N VAL A 55 -11.67 -13.51 -6.58
CA VAL A 55 -11.87 -14.47 -5.49
C VAL A 55 -10.69 -15.44 -5.39
N GLU A 56 -10.21 -15.95 -6.51
CA GLU A 56 -9.04 -16.84 -6.56
C GLU A 56 -7.78 -16.14 -6.02
N ALA A 57 -7.52 -14.90 -6.45
CA ALA A 57 -6.42 -14.08 -5.95
C ALA A 57 -6.53 -13.82 -4.44
N SER A 58 -7.74 -13.58 -3.94
CA SER A 58 -7.99 -13.44 -2.49
C SER A 58 -7.68 -14.73 -1.74
N SER A 59 -8.06 -15.89 -2.28
CA SER A 59 -7.76 -17.19 -1.65
C SER A 59 -6.25 -17.47 -1.62
N ALA A 60 -5.55 -17.19 -2.72
CA ALA A 60 -4.10 -17.34 -2.78
C ALA A 60 -3.37 -16.44 -1.77
N LEU A 61 -3.83 -15.19 -1.61
CA LEU A 61 -3.25 -14.26 -0.63
C LEU A 61 -3.48 -14.73 0.81
N LEU A 62 -4.68 -15.24 1.13
CA LEU A 62 -4.97 -15.78 2.46
C LEU A 62 -4.14 -17.03 2.77
N ALA A 63 -3.85 -17.87 1.78
CA ALA A 63 -2.94 -19.00 1.94
C ALA A 63 -1.51 -18.53 2.25
N ALA A 64 -0.98 -17.55 1.50
CA ALA A 64 0.34 -16.98 1.77
C ALA A 64 0.46 -16.36 3.18
N VAL A 65 -0.64 -15.81 3.71
CA VAL A 65 -0.70 -15.34 5.10
C VAL A 65 -0.65 -16.50 6.10
N ALA A 66 -1.37 -17.59 5.81
CA ALA A 66 -1.39 -18.77 6.67
C ALA A 66 -0.02 -19.47 6.72
N ASP A 67 0.71 -19.47 5.61
CA ASP A 67 2.06 -20.04 5.49
C ASP A 67 3.15 -19.13 6.10
N GLY A 68 2.83 -17.86 6.36
CA GLY A 68 3.73 -16.88 6.96
C GLY A 68 4.62 -16.14 5.97
N ASP A 69 4.41 -16.33 4.67
CA ASP A 69 5.13 -15.65 3.59
C ASP A 69 4.73 -14.17 3.46
N VAL A 70 3.49 -13.85 3.85
CA VAL A 70 2.94 -12.49 3.84
C VAL A 70 2.34 -12.17 5.20
N THR A 71 2.65 -11.00 5.75
CA THR A 71 2.03 -10.58 7.01
C THR A 71 0.57 -10.16 6.83
N PRO A 72 -0.28 -10.25 7.87
CA PRO A 72 -1.67 -9.77 7.80
C PRO A 72 -1.79 -8.31 7.35
N ASP A 73 -0.87 -7.45 7.78
CA ASP A 73 -0.82 -6.03 7.42
C ASP A 73 -0.50 -5.83 5.92
N GLU A 74 0.46 -6.60 5.38
CA GLU A 74 0.77 -6.59 3.95
C GLU A 74 -0.40 -7.10 3.12
N ALA A 75 -1.02 -8.21 3.55
CA ALA A 75 -2.19 -8.75 2.88
C ALA A 75 -3.37 -7.78 2.88
N GLY A 76 -3.59 -7.05 3.98
CA GLY A 76 -4.61 -5.99 4.03
C GLY A 76 -4.39 -4.91 2.97
N ARG A 77 -3.14 -4.49 2.75
CA ARG A 77 -2.79 -3.52 1.69
C ARG A 77 -3.02 -4.11 0.30
N VAL A 78 -2.64 -5.36 0.06
CA VAL A 78 -2.86 -6.03 -1.24
C VAL A 78 -4.36 -6.24 -1.51
N MET A 79 -5.14 -6.65 -0.52
CA MET A 79 -6.60 -6.82 -0.66
C MET A 79 -7.31 -5.52 -1.01
N ALA A 80 -6.85 -4.38 -0.50
CA ALA A 80 -7.40 -3.08 -0.86
C ALA A 80 -7.19 -2.77 -2.35
N LEU A 81 -6.00 -3.06 -2.89
CA LEU A 81 -5.70 -2.91 -4.32
C LEU A 81 -6.55 -3.86 -5.17
N LEU A 82 -6.65 -5.13 -4.75
CA LEU A 82 -7.46 -6.16 -5.42
C LEU A 82 -8.94 -5.75 -5.51
N THR A 83 -9.50 -5.23 -4.42
CA THR A 83 -10.90 -4.77 -4.38
C THR A 83 -11.15 -3.60 -5.33
N SER A 84 -10.21 -2.64 -5.37
CA SER A 84 -10.28 -1.51 -6.31
C SER A 84 -10.25 -1.98 -7.77
N HIS A 85 -9.31 -2.87 -8.11
CA HIS A 85 -9.19 -3.40 -9.47
C HIS A 85 -10.42 -4.20 -9.88
N LYS A 86 -10.95 -5.05 -8.99
CA LYS A 86 -12.21 -5.77 -9.21
C LYS A 86 -13.35 -4.82 -9.60
N ALA A 87 -13.53 -3.71 -8.87
CA ALA A 87 -14.58 -2.75 -9.15
C ALA A 87 -14.43 -2.10 -10.55
N MET A 88 -13.19 -1.84 -10.99
CA MET A 88 -12.94 -1.32 -12.34
C MET A 88 -13.33 -2.34 -13.43
N VAL A 89 -12.98 -3.62 -13.23
CA VAL A 89 -13.34 -4.72 -14.15
C VAL A 89 -14.85 -4.87 -14.24
N GLU A 90 -15.55 -4.93 -13.10
CA GLU A 90 -17.01 -5.03 -13.05
C GLU A 90 -17.68 -3.86 -13.78
N THR A 91 -17.16 -2.64 -13.60
CA THR A 91 -17.71 -1.44 -14.25
C THR A 91 -17.52 -1.51 -15.77
N GLY A 92 -16.34 -1.91 -16.25
CA GLY A 92 -16.08 -2.08 -17.68
C GLY A 92 -16.95 -3.18 -18.32
N ASP A 93 -17.14 -4.30 -17.62
CA ASP A 93 -18.02 -5.37 -18.09
C ASP A 93 -19.48 -4.93 -18.20
N LEU A 94 -19.95 -4.12 -17.23
CA LEU A 94 -21.28 -3.54 -17.26
C LEU A 94 -21.45 -2.56 -18.42
N GLU A 95 -20.47 -1.69 -18.68
CA GLU A 95 -20.48 -0.77 -19.81
C GLU A 95 -20.66 -1.51 -21.14
N VAL A 96 -19.85 -2.55 -21.39
CA VAL A 96 -19.93 -3.39 -22.59
C VAL A 96 -21.32 -4.02 -22.73
N ARG A 97 -21.89 -4.55 -21.64
CA ARG A 97 -23.21 -5.18 -21.65
C ARG A 97 -24.34 -4.18 -21.89
N ILE A 98 -24.26 -2.98 -21.31
CA ILE A 98 -25.23 -1.90 -21.50
C ILE A 98 -25.23 -1.46 -22.96
N THR A 99 -24.07 -1.16 -23.54
CA THR A 99 -23.95 -0.78 -24.95
C THR A 99 -24.50 -1.85 -25.89
N ALA A 100 -24.24 -3.13 -25.59
CA ALA A 100 -24.79 -4.24 -26.38
C ALA A 100 -26.33 -4.34 -26.31
N LEU A 101 -26.93 -4.02 -25.16
CA LEU A 101 -28.38 -3.98 -24.99
C LEU A 101 -29.00 -2.77 -25.67
N GLU A 102 -28.41 -1.59 -25.53
CA GLU A 102 -28.87 -0.35 -26.18
C GLU A 102 -28.85 -0.46 -27.70
N ASN A 103 -27.80 -1.08 -28.26
CA ASN A 103 -27.71 -1.33 -29.70
C ASN A 103 -28.74 -2.33 -30.22
N LYS A 104 -29.19 -3.29 -29.40
CA LYS A 104 -30.25 -4.25 -29.76
C LYS A 104 -31.66 -3.67 -29.62
N ALA A 105 -31.82 -2.65 -28.79
CA ALA A 105 -33.09 -1.97 -28.57
C ALA A 105 -33.39 -0.89 -29.63
N ARG A 106 -32.45 -0.65 -30.55
CA ARG A 106 -32.54 0.29 -31.67
C ARG A 106 -32.90 -0.44 -32.97
#